data_AF-A0A1X7A6D2-F1
#
_entry.id   AF-A0A1X7A6D2-F1
#
_cell.length_a   1.000
_cell.length_b   1.000
_cell.length_c   1.000
_cell.angle_alpha   90.00
_cell.angle_beta   90.00
_cell.angle_gamma   90.00
#
_symmetry.space_group_name_H-M   'P 1'
#
loop_
_entity.id
_entity.type
_entity.pdbx_description
1 polymer ?
#
loop_
_entity_poly.entity_id
_entity_poly.type
_entity_poly.pdbx_seq_one_letter_code
_entity_poly.pdbx_strand_id
1 'polypeptide(L)'
;MLIKFFRNGKGAGAGPVGYLVADKVLAYDDNRDLIRDADGQPMAVTREPLPEVLRGNPDRTEALIDASRHQWTYRAGVISFAATDAPTEEQQAEVMDGFERLAFAGLDPTQYEVLWVRHTHEDRVELHFCTPRLELRPKERCRRRHCNSSLRLSRASNLKARLKRCWRRKWRRFISARWTHRGGIFRPRLWLARTAQNGP
;
A
#
# COMPACT_ATOMS: atom_id res chain seq x y z
N MET A 1 -3.91 4.15 14.41
CA MET A 1 -3.26 3.71 13.15
C MET A 1 -2.95 2.20 13.08
N LEU A 2 -3.31 1.55 11.96
CA LEU A 2 -3.05 0.13 11.64
C LEU A 2 -2.44 0.00 10.22
N ILE A 3 -1.54 -0.97 9.99
CA ILE A 3 -1.20 -1.41 8.62
C ILE A 3 -1.84 -2.76 8.32
N LYS A 4 -2.37 -2.91 7.11
CA LYS A 4 -2.84 -4.18 6.57
C LYS A 4 -2.26 -4.38 5.19
N PHE A 5 -1.65 -5.55 4.97
CA PHE A 5 -1.24 -5.95 3.64
C PHE A 5 -2.25 -6.93 3.06
N PHE A 6 -2.65 -6.72 1.82
CA PHE A 6 -3.59 -7.61 1.15
C PHE A 6 -2.92 -8.96 0.80
N ARG A 7 -3.74 -10.02 0.71
CA ARG A 7 -3.28 -11.36 0.31
C ARG A 7 -3.11 -11.46 -1.21
N ASN A 8 -3.79 -10.59 -1.95
CA ASN A 8 -3.71 -10.43 -3.40
C ASN A 8 -2.33 -9.88 -3.82
N GLY A 9 -1.92 -10.13 -5.06
CA GLY A 9 -0.57 -9.80 -5.54
C GLY A 9 -0.13 -10.58 -6.78
N LYS A 10 -1.07 -11.20 -7.51
CA LYS A 10 -0.84 -11.95 -8.74
C LYS A 10 -1.71 -11.32 -9.84
N GLY A 11 -1.30 -11.46 -11.09
CA GLY A 11 -2.04 -10.97 -12.26
C GLY A 11 -1.59 -9.60 -12.74
N ALA A 12 -2.38 -9.04 -13.67
CA ALA A 12 -2.13 -7.77 -14.34
C ALA A 12 -2.35 -6.57 -13.41
N GLY A 13 -1.75 -5.43 -13.76
CA GLY A 13 -1.79 -4.17 -13.01
C GLY A 13 -3.14 -3.45 -13.06
N ALA A 14 -3.91 -3.60 -14.15
CA ALA A 14 -5.20 -2.93 -14.34
C ALA A 14 -6.18 -3.16 -13.18
N GLY A 15 -6.25 -4.40 -12.67
CA GLY A 15 -7.13 -4.75 -11.54
C GLY A 15 -6.79 -4.00 -10.25
N PRO A 16 -5.58 -4.20 -9.67
CA PRO A 16 -5.22 -3.55 -8.41
C PRO A 16 -5.08 -2.03 -8.53
N VAL A 17 -4.53 -1.50 -9.63
CA VAL A 17 -4.36 -0.05 -9.81
C VAL A 17 -5.71 0.61 -10.08
N GLY A 18 -6.49 0.09 -11.03
CA GLY A 18 -7.81 0.60 -11.36
C GLY A 18 -8.74 0.64 -10.14
N TYR A 19 -8.76 -0.41 -9.31
CA TYR A 19 -9.56 -0.40 -8.08
C TYR A 19 -9.18 0.73 -7.09
N LEU A 20 -7.88 1.04 -6.99
CA LEU A 20 -7.38 2.07 -6.07
C LEU A 20 -7.78 3.47 -6.52
N VAL A 21 -7.75 3.75 -7.81
CA VAL A 21 -8.02 5.09 -8.36
C VAL A 21 -9.45 5.28 -8.84
N ALA A 22 -10.27 4.22 -8.89
CA ALA A 22 -11.62 4.29 -9.44
C ALA A 22 -12.54 5.23 -8.64
N ASP A 23 -13.19 6.16 -9.33
CA ASP A 23 -14.23 7.00 -8.73
C ASP A 23 -15.50 6.19 -8.43
N LYS A 24 -15.80 5.19 -9.27
CA LYS A 24 -16.99 4.34 -9.16
C LYS A 24 -16.60 2.91 -8.82
N VAL A 25 -17.25 2.33 -7.82
CA VAL A 25 -17.07 0.94 -7.43
C VAL A 25 -18.38 0.22 -7.29
N LEU A 26 -18.31 -1.11 -7.43
CA LEU A 26 -19.44 -1.98 -7.19
C LEU A 26 -19.97 -1.78 -5.76
N ALA A 27 -21.29 -1.65 -5.65
CA ALA A 27 -21.99 -1.49 -4.40
C ALA A 27 -22.21 -2.85 -3.74
N TYR A 28 -22.02 -2.90 -2.43
CA TYR A 28 -22.22 -4.11 -1.64
C TYR A 28 -23.12 -3.77 -0.44
N ASP A 29 -23.92 -4.75 -0.02
CA ASP A 29 -24.69 -4.63 1.22
C ASP A 29 -23.82 -4.94 2.46
N ASP A 30 -24.43 -4.90 3.64
CA ASP A 30 -23.76 -5.16 4.91
C ASP A 30 -23.16 -6.58 5.01
N ASN A 31 -23.72 -7.55 4.26
CA ASN A 31 -23.24 -8.93 4.19
C ASN A 31 -22.11 -9.10 3.17
N ARG A 32 -21.77 -8.05 2.42
CA ARG A 32 -20.86 -8.04 1.27
C ARG A 32 -21.39 -8.79 0.05
N ASP A 33 -22.69 -8.90 -0.07
CA ASP A 33 -23.32 -9.35 -1.30
C ASP A 33 -23.43 -8.17 -2.27
N LEU A 34 -23.19 -8.46 -3.55
CA LEU A 34 -23.20 -7.45 -4.61
C LEU A 34 -24.61 -6.92 -4.79
N ILE A 35 -24.80 -5.62 -4.59
CA ILE A 35 -26.08 -4.96 -4.83
C ILE A 35 -26.33 -4.93 -6.34
N ARG A 36 -27.53 -5.32 -6.74
CA ARG A 36 -27.98 -5.37 -8.12
C ARG A 36 -29.23 -4.51 -8.30
N ASP A 37 -29.39 -3.95 -9.49
CA ASP A 37 -30.59 -3.21 -9.86
C ASP A 37 -31.78 -4.16 -10.14
N ALA A 38 -32.92 -3.58 -10.52
CA ALA A 38 -34.13 -4.33 -10.84
C ALA A 38 -33.95 -5.33 -11.99
N ASP A 39 -32.98 -5.10 -12.87
CA ASP A 39 -32.64 -5.96 -14.02
C ASP A 39 -31.57 -7.00 -13.67
N GLY A 40 -31.11 -7.04 -12.41
CA GLY A 40 -30.09 -7.96 -11.91
C GLY A 40 -28.66 -7.54 -12.26
N GLN A 41 -28.44 -6.34 -12.81
CA GLN A 41 -27.10 -5.84 -13.13
C GLN A 41 -26.41 -5.27 -11.87
N PRO A 42 -25.09 -5.46 -11.72
CA PRO A 42 -24.33 -4.88 -10.62
C PRO A 42 -24.46 -3.37 -10.56
N MET A 43 -24.85 -2.85 -9.41
CA MET A 43 -24.89 -1.41 -9.18
C MET A 43 -23.49 -0.87 -8.85
N ALA A 44 -23.18 0.31 -9.37
CA ALA A 44 -21.98 1.05 -9.02
C ALA A 44 -22.34 2.30 -8.21
N VAL A 45 -21.59 2.55 -7.14
CA VAL A 45 -21.65 3.77 -6.33
C VAL A 45 -20.39 4.61 -6.57
N THR A 46 -20.58 5.92 -6.66
CA THR A 46 -19.46 6.87 -6.66
C THR A 46 -18.92 7.00 -5.24
N ARG A 47 -17.59 6.97 -5.10
CA ARG A 47 -16.92 7.20 -3.83
C ARG A 47 -17.02 8.66 -3.45
N GLU A 48 -17.44 8.91 -2.22
CA GLU A 48 -17.47 10.25 -1.65
C GLU A 48 -16.77 10.26 -0.29
N PRO A 49 -15.64 10.97 -0.15
CA PRO A 49 -14.91 11.71 -1.19
C PRO A 49 -14.17 10.81 -2.18
N LEU A 50 -13.81 11.39 -3.33
CA LEU A 50 -13.04 10.71 -4.39
C LEU A 50 -11.63 10.29 -3.91
N PRO A 51 -11.08 9.18 -4.43
CA PRO A 51 -9.69 8.81 -4.23
C PRO A 51 -8.73 9.89 -4.73
N GLU A 52 -7.67 10.14 -3.98
CA GLU A 52 -6.65 11.11 -4.36
C GLU A 52 -5.28 10.44 -4.49
N VAL A 53 -4.64 10.58 -5.65
CA VAL A 53 -3.27 10.11 -5.85
C VAL A 53 -2.29 11.07 -5.18
N LEU A 54 -1.62 10.60 -4.12
CA LEU A 54 -0.66 11.41 -3.38
C LEU A 54 0.76 11.33 -3.97
N ARG A 55 1.18 10.15 -4.42
CA ARG A 55 2.52 9.89 -4.97
C ARG A 55 2.52 8.74 -5.96
N GLY A 56 3.48 8.78 -6.89
CA GLY A 56 3.62 7.79 -7.96
C GLY A 56 2.69 8.09 -9.14
N ASN A 57 2.73 7.23 -10.15
CA ASN A 57 1.87 7.35 -11.33
C ASN A 57 1.11 6.03 -11.57
N PRO A 58 -0.24 6.05 -11.66
CA PRO A 58 -1.05 4.84 -11.85
C PRO A 58 -0.67 4.06 -13.11
N ASP A 59 -0.64 4.71 -14.27
CA ASP A 59 -0.35 4.08 -15.56
C ASP A 59 1.04 3.43 -15.58
N ARG A 60 2.03 4.13 -15.02
CA ARG A 60 3.39 3.62 -14.87
C ARG A 60 3.43 2.43 -13.93
N THR A 61 2.69 2.48 -12.82
CA THR A 61 2.63 1.39 -11.86
C THR A 61 2.01 0.15 -12.50
N GLU A 62 0.92 0.31 -13.25
CA GLU A 62 0.28 -0.76 -14.02
C GLU A 62 1.27 -1.40 -15.00
N ALA A 63 1.93 -0.60 -15.85
CA ALA A 63 2.90 -1.08 -16.82
C ALA A 63 4.07 -1.85 -16.16
N LEU A 64 4.52 -1.41 -14.98
CA LEU A 64 5.57 -2.10 -14.22
C LEU A 64 5.11 -3.42 -13.61
N ILE A 65 3.84 -3.51 -13.19
CA ILE A 65 3.25 -4.77 -12.72
C ILE A 65 3.14 -5.76 -13.87
N ASP A 66 2.68 -5.30 -15.04
CA ASP A 66 2.49 -6.13 -16.24
C ASP A 66 3.83 -6.60 -16.83
N ALA A 67 4.88 -5.79 -16.73
CA ALA A 67 6.23 -6.17 -17.14
C ALA A 67 6.87 -7.25 -16.23
N SER A 68 6.28 -7.54 -15.07
CA SER A 68 6.84 -8.51 -14.13
C SER A 68 6.61 -9.95 -14.59
N ARG A 69 7.70 -10.68 -14.86
CA ARG A 69 7.66 -12.12 -15.21
C ARG A 69 7.34 -13.06 -14.05
N HIS A 70 7.20 -12.55 -12.83
CA HIS A 70 7.02 -13.38 -11.64
C HIS A 70 5.52 -13.62 -11.37
N GLN A 71 5.16 -14.81 -10.89
CA GLN A 71 3.77 -15.11 -10.50
C GLN A 71 3.19 -14.07 -9.51
N TRP A 72 4.04 -13.53 -8.63
CA TRP A 72 3.68 -12.48 -7.71
C TRP A 72 4.21 -11.14 -8.23
N THR A 73 3.37 -10.44 -8.97
CA THR A 73 3.72 -9.25 -9.74
C THR A 73 3.75 -7.97 -8.90
N TYR A 74 2.96 -7.88 -7.83
CA TYR A 74 2.85 -6.69 -6.99
C TYR A 74 2.63 -6.98 -5.50
N ARG A 75 2.71 -5.93 -4.68
CA ARG A 75 2.32 -5.93 -3.27
C ARG A 75 1.46 -4.70 -2.98
N ALA A 76 0.29 -4.91 -2.40
CA ALA A 76 -0.59 -3.82 -1.99
C ALA A 76 -0.97 -3.91 -0.52
N GLY A 77 -1.38 -2.78 0.04
CA GLY A 77 -1.85 -2.66 1.41
C GLY A 77 -2.44 -1.29 1.71
N VAL A 78 -2.78 -1.08 2.96
CA VAL A 78 -3.36 0.16 3.47
C VAL A 78 -2.77 0.48 4.84
N ILE A 79 -2.49 1.75 5.08
CA ILE A 79 -2.25 2.32 6.41
C ILE A 79 -3.50 3.13 6.77
N SER A 80 -4.23 2.69 7.78
CA SER A 80 -5.53 3.24 8.16
C SER A 80 -5.43 3.91 9.52
N PHE A 81 -5.93 5.14 9.62
CA PHE A 81 -5.94 5.94 10.85
C PHE A 81 -7.28 5.78 11.58
N ALA A 82 -7.29 5.89 12.91
CA ALA A 82 -8.57 6.05 13.62
C ALA A 82 -9.11 7.45 13.31
N ALA A 83 -10.44 7.65 13.36
CA ALA A 83 -11.03 8.97 13.13
C ALA A 83 -10.43 10.02 14.10
N THR A 84 -10.17 9.62 15.35
CA THR A 84 -9.54 10.46 16.38
C THR A 84 -8.06 10.77 16.12
N ASP A 85 -7.36 10.02 15.27
CA ASP A 85 -5.95 10.28 14.97
C ASP A 85 -5.82 11.54 14.08
N ALA A 86 -6.84 11.83 13.24
CA ALA A 86 -6.96 13.00 12.35
C ALA A 86 -5.62 13.56 11.82
N PRO A 87 -4.82 12.76 11.09
CA PRO A 87 -3.46 13.14 10.74
C PRO A 87 -3.44 14.29 9.73
N THR A 88 -2.59 15.30 9.96
CA THR A 88 -2.33 16.36 8.97
C THR A 88 -1.65 15.80 7.73
N GLU A 89 -1.67 16.53 6.62
CA GLU A 89 -1.03 16.09 5.37
C GLU A 89 0.49 15.89 5.54
N GLU A 90 1.15 16.69 6.37
CA GLU A 90 2.57 16.52 6.71
C GLU A 90 2.81 15.23 7.50
N GLN A 91 1.91 14.88 8.42
CA GLN A 91 1.99 13.62 9.16
C GLN A 91 1.74 12.42 8.25
N GLN A 92 0.82 12.54 7.29
CA GLN A 92 0.59 11.54 6.26
C GLN A 92 1.87 11.35 5.41
N ALA A 93 2.50 12.43 4.97
CA ALA A 93 3.76 12.41 4.24
C ALA A 93 4.90 11.76 5.04
N GLU A 94 5.04 12.09 6.33
CA GLU A 94 6.03 11.48 7.21
C GLU A 94 5.83 9.96 7.33
N VAL A 95 4.58 9.51 7.42
CA VAL A 95 4.24 8.08 7.47
C VAL A 95 4.56 7.39 6.15
N MET A 96 4.28 8.01 5.01
CA MET A 96 4.66 7.48 3.68
C MET A 96 6.18 7.35 3.57
N ASP A 97 6.94 8.40 3.91
CA ASP A 97 8.41 8.36 3.87
C ASP A 97 8.98 7.30 4.82
N GLY A 98 8.41 7.20 6.03
CA GLY A 98 8.80 6.21 7.03
C GLY A 98 8.53 4.79 6.55
N PHE A 99 7.41 4.56 5.87
CA PHE A 99 7.09 3.29 5.26
C PHE A 99 8.10 2.95 4.15
N GLU A 100 8.34 3.87 3.21
CA GLU A 100 9.24 3.65 2.07
C GLU A 100 10.68 3.35 2.53
N ARG A 101 11.22 4.14 3.46
CA ARG A 101 12.56 3.90 4.04
C ARG A 101 12.69 2.51 4.66
N LEU A 102 11.62 1.98 5.27
CA LEU A 102 11.62 0.67 5.89
C LEU A 102 11.40 -0.47 4.88
N ALA A 103 10.48 -0.27 3.93
CA ALA A 103 10.11 -1.27 2.93
C ALA A 103 11.22 -1.49 1.91
N PHE A 104 11.90 -0.42 1.51
CA PHE A 104 12.92 -0.41 0.47
C PHE A 104 14.33 -0.15 1.03
N ALA A 105 14.56 -0.48 2.31
CA ALA A 105 15.85 -0.27 2.96
C ALA A 105 17.01 -0.89 2.15
N GLY A 106 17.95 -0.05 1.73
CA GLY A 106 19.10 -0.41 0.91
C GLY A 106 18.89 -0.26 -0.61
N LEU A 107 17.76 0.28 -1.05
CA LEU A 107 17.52 0.72 -2.43
C LEU A 107 17.51 2.25 -2.51
N ASP A 108 18.04 2.78 -3.61
CA ASP A 108 17.86 4.18 -3.97
C ASP A 108 16.39 4.44 -4.40
N PRO A 109 15.83 5.64 -4.16
CA PRO A 109 14.48 5.99 -4.62
C PRO A 109 14.21 5.75 -6.11
N THR A 110 15.24 5.78 -6.97
CA THR A 110 15.10 5.48 -8.40
C THR A 110 14.96 3.99 -8.72
N GLN A 111 15.20 3.11 -7.74
CA GLN A 111 15.19 1.66 -7.89
C GLN A 111 13.86 0.99 -7.52
N TYR A 112 12.87 1.75 -7.07
CA TYR A 112 11.54 1.22 -6.77
C TYR A 112 10.44 2.19 -7.19
N GLU A 113 9.22 1.67 -7.29
CA GLU A 113 8.02 2.46 -7.49
C GLU A 113 7.01 2.09 -6.40
N VAL A 114 6.31 3.09 -5.87
CA VAL A 114 5.14 2.91 -5.03
C VAL A 114 4.09 3.95 -5.40
N LEU A 115 2.89 3.46 -5.73
CA LEU A 115 1.70 4.29 -5.89
C LEU A 115 1.06 4.47 -4.52
N TRP A 116 0.81 5.71 -4.12
CA TRP A 116 0.06 6.07 -2.92
C TRP A 116 -1.24 6.75 -3.30
N VAL A 117 -2.35 6.24 -2.76
CA VAL A 117 -3.68 6.80 -2.95
C VAL A 117 -4.34 6.99 -1.60
N ARG A 118 -4.83 8.20 -1.32
CA ARG A 118 -5.62 8.54 -0.14
C ARG A 118 -7.08 8.25 -0.43
N HIS A 119 -7.67 7.39 0.40
CA HIS A 119 -9.11 7.25 0.52
C HIS A 119 -9.53 7.87 1.85
N THR A 120 -10.68 8.51 1.86
CA THR A 120 -11.34 8.91 3.11
C THR A 120 -12.69 8.22 3.13
N HIS A 121 -12.96 7.45 4.17
CA HIS A 121 -14.21 6.72 4.34
C HIS A 121 -14.66 6.85 5.79
N GLU A 122 -15.91 7.27 6.03
CA GLU A 122 -16.47 7.46 7.38
C GLU A 122 -15.53 8.24 8.31
N ASP A 123 -15.02 9.40 7.84
CA ASP A 123 -14.08 10.27 8.58
C ASP A 123 -12.71 9.65 8.92
N ARG A 124 -12.37 8.52 8.30
CA ARG A 124 -11.08 7.84 8.48
C ARG A 124 -10.20 8.05 7.26
N VAL A 125 -8.99 8.56 7.49
CA VAL A 125 -7.95 8.64 6.46
C VAL A 125 -7.34 7.25 6.27
N GLU A 126 -7.29 6.80 5.02
CA GLU A 126 -6.68 5.54 4.62
C GLU A 126 -5.68 5.77 3.48
N LEU A 127 -4.39 5.50 3.76
CA LEU A 127 -3.31 5.59 2.79
C LEU A 127 -3.09 4.22 2.16
N HIS A 128 -3.70 4.01 1.00
CA HIS A 128 -3.47 2.82 0.20
C HIS A 128 -2.14 2.92 -0.54
N PHE A 129 -1.46 1.77 -0.67
CA PHE A 129 -0.27 1.67 -1.48
C PHE A 129 -0.28 0.44 -2.37
N CYS A 130 0.32 0.57 -3.56
CA CYS A 130 0.62 -0.52 -4.47
C CYS A 130 2.06 -0.39 -4.97
N THR A 131 2.85 -1.45 -4.83
CA THR A 131 4.24 -1.47 -5.30
C THR A 131 4.49 -2.69 -6.20
N PRO A 132 5.02 -2.50 -7.42
CA PRO A 132 5.47 -3.60 -8.26
C PRO A 132 6.57 -4.41 -7.57
N ARG A 133 6.57 -5.73 -7.72
CA ARG A 133 7.64 -6.60 -7.18
C ARG A 133 8.79 -6.72 -8.18
N LEU A 134 9.30 -5.56 -8.58
CA LEU A 134 10.38 -5.38 -9.54
C LEU A 134 11.35 -4.33 -8.99
N GLU A 135 12.64 -4.65 -8.98
CA GLU A 135 13.67 -3.64 -8.75
C GLU A 135 13.95 -2.93 -10.07
N LEU A 136 13.75 -1.62 -10.09
CA LEU A 136 14.03 -0.79 -11.24
C LEU A 136 15.55 -0.62 -11.33
N ARG A 137 16.08 -0.83 -12.52
CA ARG A 137 17.46 -0.46 -12.83
C ARG A 137 17.37 0.83 -13.64
N PRO A 138 17.95 1.94 -13.15
CA PRO A 138 18.16 3.09 -14.01
C PRO A 138 18.83 2.60 -15.29
N LYS A 139 18.39 3.10 -16.46
CA LYS A 139 19.16 2.87 -17.68
C LYS A 139 20.52 3.50 -17.44
N GLU A 140 21.52 2.70 -17.10
CA GLU A 140 22.90 3.09 -17.32
C GLU A 140 22.96 3.48 -18.79
N ARG A 141 23.16 4.77 -19.07
CA ARG A 141 23.53 5.19 -20.42
C ARG A 141 24.73 4.33 -20.75
N CYS A 142 24.59 3.44 -21.74
CA CYS A 142 25.64 2.53 -22.17
C CYS A 142 26.92 3.36 -22.41
N ARG A 143 27.80 3.43 -21.41
CA ARG A 143 29.16 3.93 -21.58
C ARG A 143 29.88 2.78 -22.24
N ARG A 144 29.84 2.76 -23.58
CA ARG A 144 30.67 1.85 -24.36
C ARG A 144 32.11 1.98 -23.86
N ARG A 145 32.59 0.95 -23.16
CA ARG A 145 33.95 0.40 -23.22
C ARG A 145 34.02 -0.83 -22.30
N HIS A 146 34.12 -2.00 -22.94
CA HIS A 146 34.48 -3.32 -22.39
C HIS A 146 33.52 -3.92 -21.35
N CYS A 147 33.28 -5.22 -21.23
CA CYS A 147 33.49 -6.44 -22.01
C CYS A 147 32.81 -7.54 -21.16
N ASN A 148 32.27 -8.57 -21.83
CA ASN A 148 32.02 -9.94 -21.38
C ASN A 148 31.38 -10.32 -20.02
N SER A 149 30.43 -11.26 -20.17
CA SER A 149 30.11 -12.37 -19.29
C SER A 149 29.69 -12.07 -17.84
N SER A 150 28.38 -12.09 -17.61
CA SER A 150 27.70 -13.09 -16.77
C SER A 150 26.35 -12.55 -16.33
N LEU A 151 25.28 -13.21 -16.77
CA LEU A 151 23.95 -13.08 -16.20
C LEU A 151 23.98 -13.55 -14.74
N ARG A 152 24.32 -12.66 -13.80
CA ARG A 152 24.05 -12.87 -12.37
C ARG A 152 22.63 -12.42 -12.05
N LEU A 153 21.76 -13.41 -11.88
CA LEU A 153 20.47 -13.30 -11.22
C LEU A 153 20.67 -12.75 -9.80
N SER A 154 20.29 -11.50 -9.54
CA SER A 154 20.13 -11.02 -8.17
C SER A 154 18.78 -11.51 -7.63
N ARG A 155 18.85 -12.22 -6.50
CA ARG A 155 17.72 -12.80 -5.78
C ARG A 155 16.67 -11.74 -5.47
N ALA A 156 15.43 -11.95 -5.92
CA ALA A 156 14.27 -11.19 -5.46
C ALA A 156 14.15 -11.35 -3.94
N SER A 157 14.52 -10.29 -3.21
CA SER A 157 14.59 -10.31 -1.76
C SER A 157 13.19 -10.50 -1.14
N ASN A 158 13.14 -11.29 -0.07
CA ASN A 158 11.92 -11.75 0.58
C ASN A 158 11.30 -10.60 1.42
N LEU A 159 10.65 -9.66 0.73
CA LEU A 159 9.99 -8.46 1.29
C LEU A 159 9.05 -8.81 2.47
N LYS A 160 8.40 -9.97 2.43
CA LYS A 160 7.56 -10.51 3.52
C LYS A 160 8.33 -10.70 4.83
N ALA A 161 9.57 -11.18 4.78
CA ALA A 161 10.38 -11.50 5.95
C ALA A 161 11.07 -10.26 6.56
N ARG A 162 11.49 -9.31 5.72
CA ARG A 162 12.10 -8.03 6.15
C ARG A 162 11.06 -7.11 6.80
N LEU A 163 9.86 -7.01 6.21
CA LEU A 163 8.76 -6.20 6.76
C LEU A 163 8.23 -6.75 8.09
N LYS A 164 7.92 -8.04 8.22
CA LYS A 164 7.29 -8.54 9.46
C LYS A 164 8.16 -8.41 10.73
N ARG A 165 9.48 -8.63 10.63
CA ARG A 165 10.40 -8.63 11.81
C ARG A 165 10.91 -7.25 12.20
N CYS A 166 11.22 -6.39 11.23
CA CYS A 166 11.74 -5.04 11.51
C CYS A 166 10.62 -4.07 11.93
N TRP A 167 9.43 -4.23 11.33
CA TRP A 167 8.29 -3.32 11.52
C TRP A 167 7.71 -3.40 12.94
N ARG A 168 7.48 -4.59 13.54
CA ARG A 168 6.91 -4.68 14.90
C ARG A 168 7.72 -3.98 16.00
N ARG A 169 9.06 -3.95 15.91
CA ARG A 169 9.94 -3.36 16.94
C ARG A 169 10.33 -1.90 16.67
N LYS A 170 10.68 -1.54 15.43
CA LYS A 170 11.10 -0.16 15.10
C LYS A 170 9.91 0.79 14.90
N TRP A 171 8.79 0.31 14.35
CA TRP A 171 7.60 1.13 14.08
C TRP A 171 6.87 1.54 15.38
N ARG A 172 6.73 0.61 16.34
CA ARG A 172 6.16 0.94 17.66
C ARG A 172 6.96 2.02 18.40
N ARG A 173 8.30 2.00 18.28
CA ARG A 173 9.17 3.04 18.87
C ARG A 173 9.10 4.36 18.11
N PHE A 174 9.02 4.34 16.77
CA PHE A 174 8.90 5.53 15.94
C PHE A 174 7.60 6.30 16.24
N ILE A 175 6.46 5.60 16.31
CA ILE A 175 5.17 6.22 16.65
C ILE A 175 5.14 6.64 18.12
N SER A 176 5.53 5.76 19.04
CA SER A 176 5.42 6.02 20.48
C SER A 176 6.36 7.13 20.99
N ALA A 177 7.47 7.42 20.30
CA ALA A 177 8.41 8.46 20.70
C ALA A 177 8.05 9.85 20.14
N ARG A 178 7.30 9.92 19.03
CA ARG A 178 7.00 11.18 18.33
C ARG A 178 5.56 11.66 18.51
N TRP A 179 4.61 10.75 18.70
CA TRP A 179 3.19 11.10 18.93
C TRP A 179 2.83 11.40 20.39
N THR A 180 3.70 11.08 21.35
CA THR A 180 3.54 11.44 22.77
C THR A 180 3.95 12.89 23.08
N HIS A 181 4.80 13.50 22.26
CA HIS A 181 5.29 14.87 22.48
C HIS A 181 4.44 15.97 21.81
N ARG A 182 3.40 15.64 21.03
CA ARG A 182 2.47 16.59 20.39
C ARG A 182 1.00 16.30 20.71
N GLY A 183 0.68 16.01 21.98
CA GLY A 183 -0.69 16.05 22.49
C GLY A 183 -1.66 14.92 22.09
N GLY A 184 -1.24 13.92 21.31
CA GLY A 184 -2.10 12.77 20.95
C GLY A 184 -2.05 11.65 21.99
N ILE A 185 -3.13 11.42 22.74
CA ILE A 185 -3.22 10.36 23.74
C ILE A 185 -3.34 8.99 23.04
N PHE A 186 -2.23 8.26 22.94
CA PHE A 186 -2.23 6.83 22.57
C PHE A 186 -2.31 5.97 23.84
N ARG A 187 -3.47 5.35 24.12
CA ARG A 187 -3.63 4.36 25.22
C ARG A 187 -3.77 2.92 24.67
N PRO A 188 -2.72 2.08 24.76
CA PRO A 188 -2.68 0.77 24.10
C PRO A 188 -3.41 -0.38 24.83
N ARG A 189 -4.21 -0.13 25.88
CA ARG A 189 -4.54 -1.16 26.87
C ARG A 189 -5.98 -1.69 26.92
N LEU A 190 -6.90 -1.22 26.07
CA LEU A 190 -8.30 -1.73 26.05
C LEU A 190 -8.76 -2.05 24.63
N TRP A 191 -8.30 -3.15 24.04
CA TRP A 191 -9.02 -3.75 22.89
C TRP A 191 -8.71 -5.23 22.61
N LEU A 192 -7.97 -5.91 23.48
CA LEU A 192 -7.61 -7.33 23.27
C LEU A 192 -8.73 -8.34 23.58
N ALA A 193 -9.93 -7.88 23.96
CA ALA A 193 -11.00 -8.76 24.45
C ALA A 193 -12.18 -8.99 23.47
N ARG A 194 -12.26 -8.30 22.31
CA ARG A 194 -13.49 -8.35 21.47
C ARG A 194 -13.36 -8.99 20.10
N THR A 195 -12.20 -9.52 19.72
CA THR A 195 -11.99 -10.23 18.44
C THR A 195 -11.96 -11.76 18.56
N ALA A 196 -12.31 -12.31 19.71
CA ALA A 196 -12.31 -13.76 19.95
C ALA A 196 -13.68 -14.43 19.82
N GLN A 197 -14.76 -13.72 19.45
CA GLN A 197 -16.12 -14.27 19.56
C GLN A 197 -16.95 -14.42 18.29
N ASN A 198 -16.55 -13.91 17.12
CA ASN A 198 -17.36 -14.10 15.91
C ASN A 198 -16.51 -14.65 14.75
N GLY A 199 -16.48 -15.97 14.67
CA GLY A 199 -16.41 -16.73 13.42
C GLY A 199 -17.51 -17.80 13.47
N PRO A 200 -17.69 -18.64 12.44
CA PRO A 200 -16.96 -18.75 11.17
C PRO A 200 -17.50 -17.86 10.04
#